data_AF-S7PBM9-F1
#
_entry.id   AF-S7PBM9-F1
#
_cell.length_a   1.000
_cell.length_b   1.000
_cell.length_c   1.000
_cell.angle_alpha   90.00
_cell.angle_beta   90.00
_cell.angle_gamma   90.00
#
_symmetry.space_group_name_H-M   'P 1'
#
loop_
_entity.id
_entity.type
_entity.pdbx_description
1 polymer ?
#
loop_
_entity_poly.entity_id
_entity_poly.type
_entity_poly.pdbx_seq_one_letter_code
_entity_poly.pdbx_strand_id
1 'polypeptide(L)'
;MVAVTELEQEALLAAISEKDANIALLELSSSKKKTQEEVAALKREKDRLVQQLKQQTQNRMKLMADNYEDDYFKSSHSNQTNHKPSPDQIIQPLLELDQNRSKLKLYIGHLTALCHDRDPLILHGLTPPASYNLDDDQATWENELQKMTQEQLQSELEKGERDNAELQEFANAILQQIADHCPDILEQVVNALEESS
;
A
#
# COMPACT_ATOMS: atom_id res chain seq x y z
N MET A 1 -18.61 2.17 -37.30
CA MET A 1 -18.67 0.74 -36.93
C MET A 1 -18.43 0.61 -35.43
N VAL A 2 -19.24 1.31 -34.63
CA VAL A 2 -19.13 1.42 -33.15
C VAL A 2 -20.40 0.82 -32.55
N ALA A 3 -20.64 -0.46 -32.79
CA ALA A 3 -21.90 -1.09 -32.39
C ALA A 3 -21.73 -2.51 -31.86
N VAL A 4 -20.75 -3.27 -32.35
CA VAL A 4 -20.58 -4.67 -31.92
C VAL A 4 -19.89 -4.76 -30.55
N THR A 5 -18.88 -3.94 -30.27
CA THR A 5 -18.05 -4.05 -29.06
C THR A 5 -18.73 -3.56 -27.78
N GLU A 6 -19.59 -2.54 -27.89
CA GLU A 6 -20.34 -2.03 -26.74
C GLU A 6 -21.50 -2.97 -26.38
N LEU A 7 -22.22 -3.48 -27.39
CA LEU A 7 -23.29 -4.46 -27.18
C LEU A 7 -22.77 -5.77 -26.57
N GLU A 8 -21.55 -6.21 -26.93
CA GLU A 8 -20.92 -7.37 -26.30
C GLU A 8 -20.57 -7.12 -24.82
N GLN A 9 -20.05 -5.93 -24.48
CA GLN A 9 -19.74 -5.59 -23.09
C GLN A 9 -21.01 -5.49 -22.23
N GLU A 10 -22.07 -4.91 -22.79
CA GLU A 10 -23.36 -4.75 -22.12
C GLU A 10 -24.06 -6.11 -21.91
N ALA A 11 -23.98 -7.01 -22.91
CA ALA A 11 -24.49 -8.37 -22.80
C ALA A 11 -23.74 -9.20 -21.73
N LEU A 12 -22.42 -9.03 -21.63
CA LEU A 12 -21.61 -9.69 -20.59
C LEU A 12 -21.94 -9.20 -19.19
N LEU A 13 -22.13 -7.89 -19.01
CA LEU A 13 -22.55 -7.33 -17.72
C LEU A 13 -23.96 -7.80 -17.33
N ALA A 14 -24.89 -7.87 -18.28
CA ALA A 14 -26.23 -8.38 -18.05
C ALA A 14 -26.21 -9.87 -17.63
N ALA A 15 -25.40 -10.70 -18.29
CA ALA A 15 -25.27 -12.12 -17.96
C ALA A 15 -24.64 -12.35 -16.58
N ILE A 16 -23.71 -11.50 -16.13
CA ILE A 16 -23.15 -11.55 -14.78
C ILE A 16 -24.22 -11.20 -13.74
N SER A 17 -24.97 -10.13 -13.97
CA SER A 17 -26.07 -9.70 -13.09
C SER A 17 -27.16 -10.77 -12.95
N GLU A 18 -27.53 -11.44 -14.06
CA GLU A 18 -28.48 -12.55 -14.04
C GLU A 18 -27.98 -13.74 -13.21
N LYS A 19 -26.68 -14.06 -13.28
CA LYS A 19 -26.08 -15.12 -12.45
C LYS A 19 -26.06 -14.75 -10.97
N ASP A 20 -25.78 -13.50 -10.62
CA ASP A 20 -25.81 -13.03 -9.24
C ASP A 20 -27.23 -13.08 -8.64
N ALA A 21 -28.25 -12.72 -9.43
CA ALA A 21 -29.65 -12.85 -9.04
C ALA A 21 -30.05 -14.33 -8.82
N ASN A 22 -29.61 -15.24 -9.69
CA ASN A 22 -29.88 -16.68 -9.55
C ASN A 22 -29.16 -17.30 -8.34
N ILE A 23 -27.93 -16.88 -8.05
CA ILE A 23 -27.20 -17.31 -6.85
C ILE A 23 -27.95 -16.84 -5.59
N ALA A 24 -28.36 -15.58 -5.53
CA ALA A 24 -29.11 -15.06 -4.39
C ALA A 24 -30.44 -15.82 -4.19
N LEU A 25 -31.15 -16.13 -5.27
CA LEU A 25 -32.42 -16.86 -5.23
C LEU A 25 -32.24 -18.33 -4.79
N LEU A 26 -31.18 -19.00 -5.25
CA LEU A 26 -30.84 -20.36 -4.84
C LEU A 26 -30.32 -20.43 -3.40
N GLU A 27 -29.58 -19.42 -2.94
CA GLU A 27 -29.13 -19.31 -1.56
C GLU A 27 -30.29 -19.03 -0.59
N LEU A 28 -31.29 -18.25 -1.01
CA LEU A 28 -32.52 -17.99 -0.24
C LEU A 28 -33.50 -19.18 -0.21
N SER A 29 -33.45 -20.08 -1.19
CA SER A 29 -34.36 -21.24 -1.30
C SER A 29 -33.78 -22.58 -0.81
N SER A 30 -32.51 -22.61 -0.37
CA SER A 30 -31.77 -23.84 -0.08
C SER A 30 -32.03 -24.44 1.31
N SER A 31 -32.39 -25.73 1.35
CA SER A 31 -32.23 -26.62 2.52
C SER A 31 -31.74 -28.02 2.14
N LYS A 32 -31.13 -28.20 0.94
CA LYS A 32 -30.67 -29.52 0.45
C LYS A 32 -29.34 -29.44 -0.31
N LYS A 33 -28.50 -30.47 -0.16
CA LYS A 33 -27.13 -30.63 -0.73
C LYS A 33 -27.02 -30.37 -2.25
N LYS A 34 -28.06 -30.66 -3.04
CA LYS A 34 -28.07 -30.48 -4.51
C LYS A 34 -28.04 -29.00 -4.93
N THR A 35 -28.67 -28.12 -4.15
CA THR A 35 -28.70 -26.67 -4.41
C THR A 35 -27.33 -26.01 -4.18
N GLN A 36 -26.55 -26.54 -3.23
CA GLN A 36 -25.22 -26.03 -2.92
C GLN A 36 -24.20 -26.33 -4.05
N GLU A 37 -24.38 -27.45 -4.74
CA GLU A 37 -23.55 -27.86 -5.88
C GLU A 37 -23.83 -27.01 -7.13
N GLU A 38 -25.09 -26.66 -7.36
CA GLU A 38 -25.50 -25.70 -8.40
C GLU A 38 -24.97 -24.29 -8.12
N VAL A 39 -25.02 -23.82 -6.87
CA VAL A 39 -24.43 -22.53 -6.48
C VAL A 39 -22.91 -22.52 -6.71
N ALA A 40 -22.22 -23.62 -6.38
CA ALA A 40 -20.79 -23.74 -6.63
C ALA A 40 -20.43 -23.76 -8.12
N ALA A 41 -21.27 -24.39 -8.96
CA ALA A 41 -21.11 -24.38 -10.41
C ALA A 41 -21.32 -22.97 -10.98
N LEU A 42 -22.38 -22.28 -10.54
CA LEU A 42 -22.70 -20.92 -10.97
C LEU A 42 -21.61 -19.91 -10.55
N LYS A 43 -21.03 -20.04 -9.35
CA LYS A 43 -19.90 -19.20 -8.90
C LYS A 43 -18.66 -19.39 -9.78
N ARG A 44 -18.32 -20.64 -10.13
CA ARG A 44 -17.19 -20.91 -11.05
C ARG A 44 -17.44 -20.36 -12.46
N GLU A 45 -18.66 -20.44 -12.95
CA GLU A 45 -19.00 -19.92 -14.27
C GLU A 45 -18.99 -18.39 -14.29
N LYS A 46 -19.45 -17.74 -13.21
CA LYS A 46 -19.30 -16.30 -13.00
C LYS A 46 -17.83 -15.89 -12.99
N ASP A 47 -16.97 -16.59 -12.26
CA ASP A 47 -15.53 -16.27 -12.22
C ASP A 47 -14.88 -16.38 -13.61
N ARG A 48 -15.30 -17.36 -14.43
CA ARG A 48 -14.88 -17.45 -15.84
C ARG A 48 -15.35 -16.26 -16.68
N LEU A 49 -16.60 -15.81 -16.50
CA LEU A 49 -17.11 -14.63 -17.20
C LEU A 49 -16.44 -13.33 -16.74
N VAL A 50 -16.11 -13.20 -15.46
CA VAL A 50 -15.34 -12.07 -14.93
C VAL A 50 -13.92 -12.07 -15.50
N GLN A 51 -13.29 -13.23 -15.62
CA GLN A 51 -11.99 -13.35 -16.31
C GLN A 51 -12.11 -12.98 -17.79
N GLN A 52 -13.16 -13.41 -18.49
CA GLN A 52 -13.40 -12.99 -19.87
C GLN A 52 -13.64 -11.48 -20.01
N LEU A 53 -14.40 -10.87 -19.09
CA LEU A 53 -14.64 -9.42 -19.09
C LEU A 53 -13.35 -8.63 -18.82
N LYS A 54 -12.52 -9.11 -17.87
CA LYS A 54 -11.19 -8.55 -17.63
C LYS A 54 -10.29 -8.68 -18.85
N GLN A 55 -10.29 -9.84 -19.50
CA GLN A 55 -9.52 -10.10 -20.71
C GLN A 55 -10.02 -9.25 -21.89
N GLN A 56 -11.34 -9.05 -22.05
CA GLN A 56 -11.90 -8.24 -23.12
C GLN A 56 -11.61 -6.75 -22.88
N THR A 57 -11.68 -6.28 -21.63
CA THR A 57 -11.27 -4.93 -21.24
C THR A 57 -9.78 -4.72 -21.49
N GLN A 58 -8.97 -5.72 -21.16
CA GLN A 58 -7.53 -5.71 -21.42
C GLN A 58 -7.22 -5.80 -22.92
N ASN A 59 -7.93 -6.61 -23.70
CA ASN A 59 -7.76 -6.75 -25.15
C ASN A 59 -8.19 -5.48 -25.90
N ARG A 60 -9.25 -4.80 -25.44
CA ARG A 60 -9.63 -3.47 -25.95
C ARG A 60 -8.50 -2.45 -25.75
N MET A 61 -7.76 -2.58 -24.66
CA MET A 61 -6.58 -1.77 -24.37
C MET A 61 -5.34 -2.26 -25.15
N LYS A 62 -5.23 -3.57 -25.40
CA LYS A 62 -4.10 -4.24 -26.10
C LYS A 62 -4.11 -4.01 -27.63
N LEU A 63 -5.27 -3.72 -28.23
CA LEU A 63 -5.36 -3.31 -29.64
C LEU A 63 -4.67 -1.96 -29.93
N MET A 64 -4.23 -1.22 -28.91
CA MET A 64 -3.32 -0.07 -29.06
C MET A 64 -1.84 -0.44 -28.94
N ALA A 65 -1.51 -1.67 -28.50
CA ALA A 65 -0.16 -2.07 -28.08
C ALA A 65 0.43 -3.28 -28.83
N ASP A 66 -0.38 -4.07 -29.56
CA ASP A 66 0.13 -5.20 -30.34
C ASP A 66 0.65 -4.76 -31.73
N ASN A 67 1.91 -4.38 -31.78
CA ASN A 67 2.79 -4.75 -32.89
C ASN A 67 4.09 -5.28 -32.26
N TYR A 68 4.34 -6.59 -32.40
CA TYR A 68 5.45 -7.38 -31.82
C TYR A 68 5.35 -7.61 -30.29
N GLU A 69 5.36 -8.82 -29.71
CA GLU A 69 5.76 -10.14 -30.19
C GLU A 69 4.83 -11.24 -29.69
N ASP A 70 4.52 -12.12 -30.64
CA ASP A 70 4.07 -13.49 -30.46
C ASP A 70 5.25 -14.34 -29.97
N ASP A 71 4.92 -15.44 -29.28
CA ASP A 71 5.85 -16.43 -28.75
C ASP A 71 6.82 -15.95 -27.67
N TYR A 72 6.61 -16.38 -26.42
CA TYR A 72 7.52 -17.33 -25.74
C TYR A 72 7.05 -17.49 -24.29
N PHE A 73 6.24 -18.52 -24.07
CA PHE A 73 6.16 -19.18 -22.77
C PHE A 73 7.57 -19.60 -22.34
N LYS A 74 8.21 -18.88 -21.39
CA LYS A 74 9.15 -19.49 -20.44
C LYS A 74 9.14 -18.81 -19.08
N SER A 75 8.98 -19.70 -18.11
CA SER A 75 9.22 -19.54 -16.69
C SER A 75 10.66 -19.09 -16.38
N SER A 76 10.80 -18.41 -15.24
CA SER A 76 12.03 -18.12 -14.49
C SER A 76 12.94 -16.99 -14.96
N HIS A 77 13.25 -16.16 -13.96
CA HIS A 77 14.38 -15.23 -13.84
C HIS A 77 14.39 -13.94 -14.66
N SER A 78 14.36 -12.87 -13.86
CA SER A 78 15.19 -11.67 -13.98
C SER A 78 14.79 -10.65 -15.05
N ASN A 79 14.90 -9.40 -14.59
CA ASN A 79 14.90 -8.14 -15.32
C ASN A 79 13.55 -7.53 -15.72
N GLN A 80 13.20 -6.50 -14.94
CA GLN A 80 13.05 -5.13 -15.45
C GLN A 80 12.04 -4.98 -16.60
N THR A 81 10.75 -5.03 -16.27
CA THR A 81 9.82 -4.17 -17.01
C THR A 81 9.80 -2.83 -16.30
N ASN A 82 10.44 -1.87 -16.97
CA ASN A 82 10.56 -0.46 -16.64
C ASN A 82 9.20 0.26 -16.71
N HIS A 83 8.12 -0.37 -16.22
CA HIS A 83 6.83 0.27 -16.04
C HIS A 83 6.91 1.15 -14.82
N LYS A 84 7.54 2.30 -15.06
CA LYS A 84 7.59 3.44 -14.18
C LYS A 84 6.15 3.65 -13.65
N PRO A 85 5.88 3.42 -12.35
CA PRO A 85 4.54 3.50 -11.78
C PRO A 85 4.00 4.92 -11.99
N SER A 86 2.80 5.08 -12.55
CA SER A 86 2.22 6.40 -12.83
C SER A 86 2.42 7.34 -11.63
N PRO A 87 2.66 8.65 -11.84
CA PRO A 87 2.96 9.59 -10.75
C PRO A 87 1.98 9.50 -9.56
N ASP A 88 0.69 9.28 -9.83
CA ASP A 88 -0.34 9.05 -8.80
C ASP A 88 -0.09 7.82 -7.91
N GLN A 89 0.56 6.78 -8.43
CA GLN A 89 0.90 5.56 -7.69
C GLN A 89 2.09 5.77 -6.73
N ILE A 90 2.89 6.84 -6.91
CA ILE A 90 4.06 7.14 -6.08
C ILE A 90 3.71 8.18 -4.99
N ILE A 91 2.81 9.09 -5.32
CA ILE A 91 2.30 10.13 -4.40
C ILE A 91 1.69 9.50 -3.14
N GLN A 92 0.90 8.43 -3.30
CA GLN A 92 0.24 7.76 -2.16
C GLN A 92 1.26 7.17 -1.15
N PRO A 93 2.26 6.35 -1.56
CA PRO A 93 3.33 5.91 -0.67
C PRO A 93 4.13 7.05 -0.02
N LEU A 94 4.38 8.14 -0.75
CA LEU A 94 5.07 9.32 -0.22
C LEU A 94 4.29 9.95 0.94
N LEU A 95 2.98 10.14 0.78
CA LEU A 95 2.10 10.67 1.83
C LEU A 95 2.08 9.75 3.07
N GLU A 96 2.04 8.44 2.86
CA GLU A 96 2.09 7.46 3.95
C GLU A 96 3.44 7.49 4.69
N LEU A 97 4.55 7.63 3.95
CA LEU A 97 5.89 7.80 4.53
C LEU A 97 6.02 9.08 5.34
N ASP A 98 5.45 10.20 4.86
CA ASP A 98 5.48 11.47 5.58
C ASP A 98 4.67 11.41 6.89
N GLN A 99 3.49 10.78 6.84
CA GLN A 99 2.70 10.52 8.05
C GLN A 99 3.44 9.61 9.04
N ASN A 100 4.10 8.56 8.55
CA ASN A 100 4.91 7.68 9.39
C ASN A 100 6.08 8.44 10.02
N ARG A 101 6.82 9.21 9.22
CA ARG A 101 7.91 10.07 9.69
C ARG A 101 7.45 11.04 10.77
N SER A 102 6.28 11.66 10.61
CA SER A 102 5.69 12.55 11.62
C SER A 102 5.38 11.82 12.93
N LYS A 103 4.78 10.63 12.87
CA LYS A 103 4.54 9.79 14.05
C LYS A 103 5.84 9.38 14.73
N LEU A 104 6.85 9.02 13.94
CA LEU A 104 8.15 8.59 14.43
C LEU A 104 8.91 9.73 15.11
N LYS A 105 8.88 10.94 14.53
CA LYS A 105 9.42 12.15 15.17
C LYS A 105 8.75 12.42 16.53
N LEU A 106 7.42 12.32 16.60
CA LEU A 106 6.69 12.51 17.86
C LEU A 106 7.09 11.45 18.90
N TYR A 107 7.19 10.19 18.47
CA TYR A 107 7.63 9.09 19.32
C TYR A 107 9.05 9.28 19.86
N ILE A 108 10.00 9.62 18.98
CA ILE A 108 11.38 9.96 19.37
C ILE A 108 11.39 11.12 20.36
N GLY A 109 10.60 12.16 20.12
CA GLY A 109 10.47 13.30 21.03
C GLY A 109 9.98 12.88 22.42
N HIS A 110 8.99 11.99 22.48
CA HIS A 110 8.49 11.44 23.74
C HIS A 110 9.55 10.61 24.47
N LEU A 111 10.24 9.69 23.79
CA LEU A 111 11.32 8.90 24.37
C LEU A 111 12.45 9.78 24.92
N THR A 112 12.83 10.81 24.15
CA THR A 112 13.88 11.77 24.52
C THR A 112 13.48 12.55 25.78
N ALA A 113 12.22 13.00 25.87
CA ALA A 113 11.70 13.69 27.06
C ALA A 113 11.72 12.78 28.30
N LEU A 114 11.26 11.53 28.17
CA LEU A 114 11.30 10.55 29.26
C LEU A 114 12.74 10.27 29.74
N CYS A 115 13.70 10.21 28.81
CA CYS A 115 15.11 10.06 29.18
C CYS A 115 15.60 11.27 29.97
N HIS A 116 15.31 12.50 29.53
CA HIS A 116 15.75 13.72 30.21
C HIS A 116 15.18 13.88 31.62
N ASP A 117 13.90 13.53 31.81
CA ASP A 117 13.25 13.60 33.12
C ASP A 117 13.87 12.62 34.14
N ARG A 118 14.48 11.54 33.66
CA ARG A 118 15.05 10.47 34.49
C ARG A 118 16.54 10.63 34.71
N ASP A 119 17.31 10.63 33.64
CA ASP A 119 18.75 10.87 33.62
C ASP A 119 19.19 11.36 32.22
N PRO A 120 19.63 12.62 32.09
CA PRO A 120 20.06 13.18 30.81
C PRO A 120 21.30 12.48 30.23
N LEU A 121 22.04 11.68 31.01
CA LEU A 121 23.18 10.91 30.53
C LEU A 121 22.78 9.68 29.71
N ILE A 122 21.52 9.22 29.76
CA ILE A 122 21.04 8.07 28.97
C ILE A 122 21.21 8.32 27.47
N LEU A 123 21.00 9.56 27.04
CA LEU A 123 21.14 9.98 25.64
C LEU A 123 22.58 10.35 25.26
N HIS A 124 23.55 10.15 26.16
CA HIS A 124 24.93 10.53 25.88
C HIS A 124 25.49 9.73 24.69
N GLY A 125 25.94 10.46 23.67
CA GLY A 125 26.47 9.87 22.43
C GLY A 125 25.42 9.62 21.34
N LEU A 126 24.13 9.82 21.62
CA LEU A 126 23.08 9.79 20.60
C LEU A 126 22.91 11.18 19.97
N THR A 127 23.08 11.26 18.65
CA THR A 127 22.87 12.49 17.88
C THR A 127 21.66 12.29 16.96
N PRO A 128 20.65 13.18 17.02
CA PRO A 128 19.50 13.08 16.13
C PRO A 128 19.92 13.16 14.65
N PRO A 129 19.32 12.35 13.76
CA PRO A 129 19.60 12.43 12.33
C PRO A 129 19.13 13.78 11.78
N ALA A 130 19.72 14.20 10.65
CA ALA A 130 19.38 15.49 10.03
C ALA A 130 17.89 15.58 9.67
N SER A 131 17.28 14.45 9.29
CA SER A 131 15.87 14.31 8.98
C SER A 131 14.91 14.59 10.15
N TYR A 132 15.40 14.56 11.40
CA TYR A 132 14.60 14.83 12.60
C TYR A 132 14.26 16.32 12.77
N ASN A 133 15.23 17.21 12.49
CA ASN A 133 15.13 18.65 12.76
C ASN A 133 14.52 19.46 11.61
N LEU A 134 14.12 18.81 10.52
CA LEU A 134 13.44 19.48 9.42
C LEU A 134 11.98 19.72 9.83
N ASP A 135 11.63 20.99 10.01
CA ASP A 135 10.24 21.48 9.98
C ASP A 135 9.81 21.49 8.52
N ASP A 136 9.13 20.42 8.11
CA ASP A 136 8.58 20.31 6.77
C ASP A 136 7.16 20.90 6.80
N ASP A 137 6.97 22.04 6.13
CA ASP A 137 5.64 22.58 5.84
C ASP A 137 4.89 21.57 4.95
N GLN A 138 4.16 20.65 5.58
CA GLN A 138 3.49 19.53 4.90
C GLN A 138 2.59 20.03 3.75
N ALA A 139 1.85 21.12 3.97
CA ALA A 139 0.99 21.71 2.94
C ALA A 139 1.78 22.24 1.72
N THR A 140 3.00 22.74 1.93
CA THR A 140 3.90 23.18 0.87
C THR A 140 4.47 22.00 0.11
N TRP A 141 4.90 20.96 0.84
CA TRP A 141 5.42 19.72 0.26
C TRP A 141 4.38 18.98 -0.58
N GLU A 142 3.15 18.84 -0.10
CA GLU A 142 2.04 18.21 -0.84
C GLU A 142 1.72 18.95 -2.15
N ASN A 143 1.77 20.30 -2.13
CA ASN A 143 1.53 21.11 -3.32
C ASN A 143 2.65 20.96 -4.36
N GLU A 144 3.89 20.83 -3.91
CA GLU A 144 5.04 20.59 -4.78
C GLU A 144 5.04 19.16 -5.33
N LEU A 145 4.59 18.18 -4.54
CA LEU A 145 4.44 16.78 -4.95
C LEU A 145 3.61 16.63 -6.23
N GLN A 146 2.51 17.39 -6.32
CA GLN A 146 1.61 17.40 -7.48
C GLN A 146 2.25 18.01 -8.75
N LYS A 147 3.32 18.80 -8.59
CA LYS A 147 4.04 19.46 -9.69
C LYS A 147 5.29 18.70 -10.12
N MET A 148 5.74 17.73 -9.32
CA MET A 148 6.95 16.97 -9.58
C MET A 148 6.78 15.98 -10.73
N THR A 149 7.87 15.76 -11.47
CA THR A 149 7.93 14.69 -12.47
C THR A 149 8.08 13.33 -11.79
N GLN A 150 7.76 12.27 -12.52
CA GLN A 150 7.85 10.90 -12.02
C GLN A 150 9.24 10.51 -11.50
N GLU A 151 10.31 11.01 -12.11
CA GLU A 151 11.69 10.76 -11.68
C GLU A 151 12.01 11.47 -10.37
N GLN A 152 11.50 12.69 -10.21
CA GLN A 152 11.64 13.44 -8.96
C GLN A 152 10.85 12.78 -7.83
N LEU A 153 9.62 12.32 -8.10
CA LEU A 153 8.82 11.56 -7.12
C LEU A 153 9.51 10.27 -6.67
N GLN A 154 10.15 9.54 -7.59
CA GLN A 154 10.93 8.35 -7.21
C GLN A 154 12.15 8.70 -6.37
N SER A 155 12.87 9.77 -6.72
CA SER A 155 14.02 10.23 -5.93
C SER A 155 13.60 10.71 -4.53
N GLU A 156 12.47 11.40 -4.41
CA GLU A 156 11.93 11.81 -3.11
C GLU A 156 11.41 10.61 -2.31
N LEU A 157 10.87 9.58 -2.98
CA LEU A 157 10.46 8.35 -2.29
C LEU A 157 11.66 7.64 -1.69
N GLU A 158 12.71 7.41 -2.47
CA GLU A 158 13.94 6.77 -1.99
C GLU A 158 14.61 7.58 -0.87
N LYS A 159 14.58 8.91 -0.98
CA LYS A 159 15.05 9.82 0.08
C LYS A 159 14.20 9.70 1.33
N GLY A 160 12.86 9.73 1.20
CA GLY A 160 11.94 9.59 2.32
C GLY A 160 12.06 8.24 3.02
N GLU A 161 12.26 7.15 2.28
CA GLU A 161 12.53 5.82 2.82
C GLU A 161 13.84 5.79 3.62
N ARG A 162 14.90 6.39 3.09
CA ARG A 162 16.19 6.51 3.79
C ARG A 162 16.07 7.34 5.07
N ASP A 163 15.44 8.51 4.99
CA ASP A 163 15.23 9.41 6.11
C ASP A 163 14.38 8.75 7.21
N ASN A 164 13.37 7.97 6.82
CA ASN A 164 12.53 7.19 7.73
C ASN A 164 13.35 6.06 8.39
N ALA A 165 14.15 5.32 7.63
CA ALA A 165 15.04 4.30 8.18
C ALA A 165 16.02 4.88 9.21
N GLU A 166 16.64 6.04 8.94
CA GLU A 166 17.54 6.73 9.89
C GLU A 166 16.81 7.13 11.18
N LEU A 167 15.58 7.64 11.07
CA LEU A 167 14.76 7.96 12.24
C LEU A 167 14.38 6.71 13.03
N GLN A 168 14.09 5.61 12.36
CA GLN A 168 13.72 4.36 13.00
C GLN A 168 14.93 3.77 13.74
N GLU A 169 16.11 3.81 13.14
CA GLU A 169 17.36 3.43 13.77
C GLU A 169 17.66 4.29 15.01
N PHE A 170 17.43 5.61 14.92
CA PHE A 170 17.60 6.51 16.05
C PHE A 170 16.63 6.20 17.20
N ALA A 171 15.34 5.98 16.90
CA ALA A 171 14.35 5.56 17.89
C ALA A 171 14.76 4.25 18.56
N ASN A 172 15.21 3.26 17.77
CA ASN A 172 15.69 1.98 18.29
C ASN A 172 16.93 2.15 19.17
N ALA A 173 17.87 3.04 18.80
CA ALA A 173 19.05 3.33 19.60
C ALA A 173 18.68 3.96 20.96
N ILE A 174 17.70 4.87 20.99
CA ILE A 174 17.18 5.42 22.23
C ILE A 174 16.54 4.31 23.09
N LEU A 175 15.71 3.45 22.49
CA LEU A 175 15.09 2.34 23.21
C LEU A 175 16.12 1.38 23.81
N GLN A 176 17.22 1.11 23.11
CA GLN A 176 18.32 0.30 23.66
C GLN A 176 19.02 1.00 24.82
N GLN A 177 19.31 2.29 24.69
CA GLN A 177 19.87 3.06 25.82
C GLN A 177 18.94 3.05 27.03
N ILE A 178 17.63 3.20 26.82
CA ILE A 178 16.63 3.08 27.88
C ILE A 178 16.66 1.67 28.49
N ALA A 179 16.70 0.61 27.68
CA ALA A 179 16.73 -0.77 28.16
C ALA A 179 17.94 -1.04 29.06
N ASP A 180 19.11 -0.52 28.67
CA ASP A 180 20.38 -0.75 29.37
C ASP A 180 20.51 0.06 30.66
N HIS A 181 19.99 1.29 30.68
CA HIS A 181 20.19 2.22 31.80
C HIS A 181 18.97 2.34 32.73
N CYS A 182 17.76 2.21 32.20
CA CYS A 182 16.49 2.52 32.87
C CYS A 182 15.30 1.69 32.32
N PRO A 183 15.31 0.36 32.48
CA PRO A 183 14.32 -0.53 31.85
C PRO A 183 12.87 -0.28 32.30
N ASP A 184 12.65 0.34 33.46
CA ASP A 184 11.31 0.68 33.94
C ASP A 184 10.63 1.83 33.17
N ILE A 185 11.39 2.62 32.40
CA ILE A 185 10.81 3.57 31.43
C ILE A 185 10.15 2.82 30.27
N LEU A 186 10.68 1.64 29.88
CA LEU A 186 10.07 0.83 28.83
C LEU A 186 8.65 0.41 29.20
N GLU A 187 8.39 0.14 30.48
CA GLU A 187 7.05 -0.21 30.97
C GLU A 187 6.08 0.96 30.80
N GLN A 188 6.52 2.20 31.03
CA GLN A 188 5.70 3.39 30.77
C GLN A 188 5.42 3.59 29.28
N VAL A 189 6.41 3.35 28.43
CA VAL A 189 6.26 3.42 26.96
C VAL A 189 5.29 2.36 26.46
N VAL A 190 5.37 1.13 26.97
CA VAL A 190 4.46 0.02 26.60
C VAL A 190 3.03 0.35 27.02
N ASN A 191 2.83 0.79 28.27
CA ASN A 191 1.50 1.18 28.76
C ASN A 191 0.89 2.32 27.91
N ALA A 192 1.68 3.34 27.56
CA ALA A 192 1.22 4.45 26.72
C ALA A 192 0.84 3.99 25.29
N LEU A 193 1.53 3.00 24.73
CA LEU A 193 1.21 2.42 23.42
C LEU A 193 -0.04 1.54 23.45
N GLU A 194 -0.26 0.80 24.55
CA GLU A 194 -1.47 0.01 24.77
C GLU A 194 -2.72 0.89 24.98
N GLU A 195 -2.58 2.05 25.62
CA GLU A 195 -3.67 3.02 25.79
C GLU A 195 -3.99 3.79 24.49
N SER A 196 -3.09 3.81 23.52
CA SER A 196 -3.22 4.54 22.24
C SER A 196 -3.72 3.68 21.07
N SER A 197 -3.96 2.37 21.27
CA SER A 197 -4.48 1.42 20.26
C SER A 197 -5.97 1.12 20.45
#